data_AF-A0A7T8JTB5-F1
#
_entry.id   AF-A0A7T8JTB5-F1
#
_cell.length_a   1.000
_cell.length_b   1.000
_cell.length_c   1.000
_cell.angle_alpha   90.00
_cell.angle_beta   90.00
_cell.angle_gamma   90.00
#
_symmetry.space_group_name_H-M   'P 1'
#
loop_
_entity.id
_entity.type
_entity.pdbx_description
1 polymer ?
#
loop_
_entity_poly.entity_id
_entity_poly.type
_entity_poly.pdbx_seq_one_letter_code
_entity_poly.pdbx_strand_id
1 'polypeptide(L)'
;GDFTPKSAAKKPLISHIWWSRIVMMASVLMVAYWTNASSKVTSMAKRSEDLSSKRYQNLLCPPSFKQEISSGLSNPKCTPYKCGRAVLDDLVPSDEAYRLLKIAKKGFSYSESSGGASILDLHSGTISQGEHFVNLYAQEYALYAKIKNVVKAEVAKHFQIDPESLYLSHPTFFSQITARPA
;
A
#
# COMPACT_ATOMS: atom_id res chain seq x y z
N GLY A 1 86.14 14.65 -4.57
CA GLY A 1 84.95 13.80 -4.66
C GLY A 1 83.77 14.68 -4.38
N ASP A 2 82.97 14.96 -5.40
CA ASP A 2 81.79 15.79 -5.26
C ASP A 2 80.62 15.03 -5.88
N PHE A 3 79.75 14.50 -5.02
CA PHE A 3 78.59 13.72 -5.42
C PHE A 3 77.36 14.48 -4.93
N THR A 4 76.80 15.30 -5.80
CA THR A 4 75.46 15.88 -5.58
C THR A 4 74.50 15.29 -6.62
N PRO A 5 73.53 14.45 -6.20
CA PRO A 5 72.55 13.93 -7.14
C PRO A 5 71.57 15.04 -7.51
N LYS A 6 71.50 15.38 -8.80
CA LYS A 6 70.40 16.18 -9.36
C LYS A 6 69.13 15.33 -9.35
N SER A 7 68.38 15.38 -8.25
CA SER A 7 67.02 14.85 -8.22
C SER A 7 66.14 15.73 -9.12
N ALA A 8 65.77 15.20 -10.27
CA ALA A 8 64.81 15.81 -11.17
C ALA A 8 63.41 15.78 -10.53
N ALA A 9 63.10 16.80 -9.73
CA ALA A 9 61.76 17.02 -9.23
C ALA A 9 60.84 17.36 -10.41
N LYS A 10 60.14 16.36 -10.95
CA LYS A 10 59.04 16.57 -11.91
C LYS A 10 58.00 17.45 -11.22
N LYS A 11 57.85 18.69 -11.70
CA LYS A 11 56.79 19.59 -11.24
C LYS A 11 55.45 18.90 -11.51
N PRO A 12 54.55 18.81 -10.52
CA PRO A 12 53.26 18.16 -10.73
C PRO A 12 52.50 18.92 -11.82
N LEU A 13 51.94 18.17 -12.77
CA LEU A 13 51.29 18.70 -13.97
C LEU A 13 50.05 19.57 -13.64
N ILE A 14 49.55 19.50 -12.40
CA ILE A 14 48.39 20.23 -11.90
C ILE A 14 48.72 20.75 -10.51
N SER A 15 48.45 22.04 -10.26
CA SER A 15 48.59 22.64 -8.93
C SER A 15 47.69 21.92 -7.92
N HIS A 16 48.21 21.60 -6.74
CA HIS A 16 47.46 20.92 -5.67
C HIS A 16 46.13 21.62 -5.31
N ILE A 17 46.05 22.94 -5.51
CA ILE A 17 44.84 23.76 -5.28
C ILE A 17 43.74 23.45 -6.30
N TRP A 18 44.11 23.18 -7.55
CA TRP A 18 43.15 22.78 -8.59
C TRP A 18 42.67 21.34 -8.38
N TRP A 19 43.58 20.47 -7.97
CA TRP A 19 43.27 19.07 -7.71
C TRP A 19 42.30 18.91 -6.53
N SER A 20 42.52 19.64 -5.42
CA SER A 20 41.61 19.61 -4.27
C SER A 20 40.21 20.13 -4.60
N ARG A 21 40.11 21.16 -5.44
CA ARG A 21 38.82 21.71 -5.91
C ARG A 21 38.05 20.70 -6.77
N ILE A 22 38.72 19.98 -7.65
CA ILE A 22 38.08 18.94 -8.49
C ILE A 22 37.56 17.80 -7.61
N VAL A 23 38.36 17.33 -6.66
CA VAL A 23 37.95 16.24 -5.75
C VAL A 23 36.76 16.65 -4.89
N MET A 24 36.75 17.87 -4.36
CA MET A 24 35.61 18.38 -3.57
C MET A 24 34.34 18.54 -4.41
N MET A 25 34.45 19.01 -5.66
CA MET A 25 33.29 19.11 -6.55
C MET A 25 32.76 17.72 -6.93
N ALA A 26 33.66 16.77 -7.23
CA ALA A 26 33.28 15.40 -7.56
C ALA A 26 32.60 14.68 -6.37
N SER A 27 33.11 14.87 -5.15
CA SER A 27 32.51 14.25 -3.96
C SER A 27 31.12 14.81 -3.66
N VAL A 28 30.92 16.13 -3.77
CA VAL A 28 29.60 16.76 -3.61
C VAL A 28 28.62 16.26 -4.68
N LEU A 29 29.05 16.19 -5.94
CA LEU A 29 28.21 15.66 -7.03
C LEU A 29 27.84 14.19 -6.81
N MET A 30 28.78 13.38 -6.31
CA MET A 30 28.54 11.97 -6.03
C MET A 30 27.56 11.78 -4.87
N VAL A 31 27.68 12.56 -3.79
CA VAL A 31 26.73 12.55 -2.67
C VAL A 31 25.35 13.04 -3.13
N ALA A 32 25.28 14.11 -3.94
CA ALA A 32 24.03 14.64 -4.47
C ALA A 32 23.32 13.65 -5.41
N TYR A 33 24.09 12.90 -6.21
CA TYR A 33 23.56 11.84 -7.07
C TYR A 33 23.01 10.68 -6.23
N TRP A 34 23.77 10.23 -5.22
CA TRP A 34 23.39 9.08 -4.41
C TRP A 34 22.20 9.38 -3.49
N THR A 35 22.09 10.60 -2.98
CA THR A 35 20.94 11.07 -2.20
C THR A 35 19.69 11.25 -3.06
N ASN A 36 19.81 11.69 -4.32
CA ASN A 36 18.69 11.73 -5.28
C ASN A 36 18.30 10.34 -5.83
N ALA A 37 19.16 9.34 -5.72
CA ALA A 37 18.86 7.96 -6.10
C ALA A 37 17.95 7.24 -5.08
N SER A 38 17.70 7.85 -3.91
CA SER A 38 16.67 7.37 -2.99
C SER A 38 15.31 7.38 -3.68
N SER A 39 14.59 6.27 -3.56
CA SER A 39 13.39 5.97 -4.35
C SER A 39 12.41 7.15 -4.41
N LYS A 40 11.99 7.52 -5.62
CA LYS A 40 10.94 8.52 -5.83
C LYS A 40 9.62 8.00 -5.26
N VAL A 41 9.38 8.22 -3.97
CA VAL A 41 8.10 7.98 -3.32
C VAL A 41 7.09 8.93 -3.95
N THR A 42 6.06 8.37 -4.54
CA THR A 42 4.98 9.12 -5.19
C THR A 42 3.80 9.18 -4.22
N SER A 43 3.52 10.38 -3.71
CA SER A 43 2.36 10.60 -2.84
C SER A 43 1.09 10.56 -3.69
N MET A 44 0.22 9.57 -3.43
CA MET A 44 -1.04 9.41 -4.18
C MET A 44 -2.16 10.28 -3.61
N ALA A 45 -2.24 10.38 -2.28
CA ALA A 45 -3.20 11.22 -1.57
C ALA A 45 -2.64 11.59 -0.20
N LYS A 46 -3.00 12.76 0.30
CA LYS A 46 -2.76 13.15 1.69
C LYS A 46 -4.01 12.88 2.52
N ARG A 47 -3.86 12.58 3.82
CA ARG A 47 -4.99 12.41 4.73
C ARG A 47 -5.88 13.67 4.84
N SER A 48 -5.29 14.84 4.70
CA SER A 48 -5.98 16.14 4.81
C SER A 48 -6.54 16.64 3.48
N GLU A 49 -6.40 15.85 2.42
CA GLU A 49 -6.85 16.20 1.08
C GLU A 49 -8.14 15.45 0.77
N ASP A 50 -8.99 16.10 -0.01
CA ASP A 50 -10.18 15.50 -0.61
C ASP A 50 -9.99 15.47 -2.14
N LEU A 51 -10.08 14.28 -2.72
CA LEU A 51 -9.78 14.05 -4.12
C LEU A 51 -10.99 14.33 -5.01
N SER A 52 -11.00 15.51 -5.65
CA SER A 52 -12.01 15.86 -6.66
C SER A 52 -12.02 14.95 -7.90
N SER A 53 -10.92 14.20 -8.13
CA SER A 53 -10.82 13.25 -9.24
C SER A 53 -9.94 12.07 -8.86
N LYS A 54 -10.28 10.89 -9.42
CA LYS A 54 -9.53 9.65 -9.24
C LYS A 54 -8.08 9.81 -9.71
N ARG A 55 -7.14 9.47 -8.83
CA ARG A 55 -5.70 9.40 -9.15
C ARG A 55 -5.28 7.97 -9.41
N TYR A 56 -4.46 7.78 -10.43
CA TYR A 56 -4.00 6.46 -10.84
C TYR A 56 -2.52 6.48 -11.20
N GLN A 57 -1.81 5.48 -10.70
CA GLN A 57 -0.42 5.21 -11.02
C GLN A 57 -0.33 3.87 -11.72
N ASN A 58 0.11 3.90 -12.98
CA ASN A 58 0.46 2.71 -13.73
C ASN A 58 1.68 2.03 -13.08
N LEU A 59 1.59 0.71 -12.92
CA LEU A 59 2.70 -0.11 -12.46
C LEU A 59 2.88 -1.28 -13.42
N LEU A 60 4.12 -1.69 -13.63
CA LEU A 60 4.39 -2.93 -14.34
C LEU A 60 3.93 -4.10 -13.47
N CYS A 61 3.11 -4.99 -14.04
CA CYS A 61 2.73 -6.21 -13.36
C CYS A 61 4.00 -7.04 -13.05
N PRO A 62 4.14 -7.57 -11.82
CA PRO A 62 5.30 -8.35 -11.47
C PRO A 62 5.40 -9.63 -12.33
N PRO A 63 6.61 -10.12 -12.66
CA PRO A 63 6.78 -11.33 -13.47
C PRO A 63 6.08 -12.56 -12.88
N SER A 64 6.08 -12.68 -11.55
CA SER A 64 5.38 -13.76 -10.84
C SER A 64 3.88 -13.80 -11.15
N PHE A 65 3.23 -12.64 -11.24
CA PHE A 65 1.81 -12.55 -11.59
C PHE A 65 1.55 -12.97 -13.03
N LYS A 66 2.43 -12.61 -13.97
CA LYS A 66 2.32 -13.08 -15.36
C LYS A 66 2.47 -14.59 -15.46
N GLN A 67 3.37 -15.17 -14.67
CA GLN A 67 3.54 -16.62 -14.60
C GLN A 67 2.28 -17.28 -14.06
N GLU A 68 1.71 -16.78 -12.97
CA GLU A 68 0.47 -17.28 -12.36
C GLU A 68 -0.72 -17.26 -13.33
N ILE A 69 -0.87 -16.17 -14.09
CA ILE A 69 -1.87 -16.07 -15.16
C ILE A 69 -1.64 -17.14 -16.23
N SER A 70 -0.38 -17.31 -16.65
CA SER A 70 -0.03 -18.23 -17.74
C SER A 70 -0.05 -19.71 -17.32
N SER A 71 0.19 -20.01 -16.04
CA SER A 71 0.37 -21.38 -15.55
C SER A 71 -0.84 -21.96 -14.82
N GLY A 72 -1.80 -21.15 -14.35
CA GLY A 72 -2.85 -21.64 -13.46
C GLY A 72 -4.22 -20.94 -13.54
N LEU A 73 -4.29 -19.66 -13.94
CA LEU A 73 -5.60 -19.01 -14.12
C LEU A 73 -6.24 -19.42 -15.45
N SER A 74 -7.11 -20.42 -15.39
CA SER A 74 -7.91 -20.87 -16.55
C SER A 74 -9.05 -19.90 -16.92
N ASN A 75 -9.35 -18.90 -16.07
CA ASN A 75 -10.44 -17.96 -16.29
C ASN A 75 -9.91 -16.57 -16.72
N PRO A 76 -9.94 -16.22 -18.02
CA PRO A 76 -9.48 -14.92 -18.48
C PRO A 76 -10.34 -13.76 -17.93
N LYS A 77 -11.55 -14.03 -17.46
CA LYS A 77 -12.47 -13.01 -16.96
C LYS A 77 -12.03 -12.39 -15.64
N CYS A 78 -11.28 -13.12 -14.80
CA CYS A 78 -10.76 -12.63 -13.52
C CYS A 78 -9.35 -12.02 -13.60
N THR A 79 -8.80 -11.85 -14.81
CA THR A 79 -7.49 -11.25 -15.01
C THR A 79 -7.63 -9.75 -15.29
N PRO A 80 -6.99 -8.85 -14.52
CA PRO A 80 -7.02 -7.42 -14.78
C PRO A 80 -6.31 -7.08 -16.09
N TYR A 81 -6.90 -6.17 -16.87
CA TYR A 81 -6.29 -5.70 -18.12
C TYR A 81 -5.08 -4.78 -17.89
N LYS A 82 -5.05 -4.12 -16.72
CA LYS A 82 -3.98 -3.19 -16.34
C LYS A 82 -3.61 -3.33 -14.87
N CYS A 83 -2.34 -3.09 -14.56
CA CYS A 83 -1.82 -3.08 -13.19
C CYS A 83 -1.49 -1.66 -12.75
N GLY A 84 -1.81 -1.36 -11.50
CA GLY A 84 -1.53 -0.04 -10.94
C GLY A 84 -2.15 0.16 -9.57
N ARG A 85 -1.99 1.37 -9.04
CA ARG A 85 -2.61 1.82 -7.80
C ARG A 85 -3.59 2.93 -8.13
N ALA A 86 -4.81 2.82 -7.63
CA ALA A 86 -5.83 3.84 -7.75
C ALA A 86 -6.20 4.36 -6.36
N VAL A 87 -6.39 5.67 -6.24
CA VAL A 87 -6.98 6.30 -5.06
C VAL A 87 -8.12 7.19 -5.53
N LEU A 88 -9.26 7.05 -4.87
CA LEU A 88 -10.43 7.87 -5.07
C LEU A 88 -11.09 8.12 -3.73
N ASP A 89 -11.67 9.30 -3.58
CA ASP A 89 -12.56 9.63 -2.48
C ASP A 89 -14.02 9.55 -2.93
N ASP A 90 -14.95 9.75 -2.00
CA ASP A 90 -16.40 9.77 -2.22
C ASP A 90 -17.03 8.53 -2.86
N LEU A 91 -16.31 7.40 -2.91
CA LEU A 91 -16.88 6.11 -3.34
C LEU A 91 -17.97 5.64 -2.37
N VAL A 92 -17.73 5.86 -1.08
CA VAL A 92 -18.68 5.59 0.01
C VAL A 92 -18.98 6.93 0.67
N PRO A 93 -20.24 7.39 0.64
CA PRO A 93 -20.63 8.63 1.31
C PRO A 93 -20.23 8.63 2.79
N SER A 94 -19.87 9.79 3.32
CA SER A 94 -19.39 9.90 4.70
C SER A 94 -20.42 9.39 5.73
N ASP A 95 -21.71 9.61 5.49
CA ASP A 95 -22.78 9.12 6.37
C ASP A 95 -22.85 7.58 6.40
N GLU A 96 -22.68 6.93 5.25
CA GLU A 96 -22.61 5.47 5.14
C GLU A 96 -21.35 4.92 5.82
N ALA A 97 -20.22 5.60 5.66
CA ALA A 97 -18.97 5.26 6.35
C ALA A 97 -19.11 5.40 7.88
N TYR A 98 -19.77 6.45 8.37
CA TYR A 98 -20.05 6.61 9.80
C TYR A 98 -21.00 5.55 10.33
N ARG A 99 -21.99 5.14 9.55
CA ARG A 99 -22.90 4.04 9.90
C ARG A 99 -22.16 2.69 9.97
N LEU A 100 -21.27 2.40 9.01
CA LEU A 100 -20.39 1.23 9.09
C LEU A 100 -19.49 1.28 10.33
N LEU A 101 -18.92 2.44 10.65
CA LEU A 101 -18.11 2.61 11.86
C LEU A 101 -18.92 2.31 13.13
N LYS A 102 -20.19 2.77 13.18
CA LYS A 102 -21.08 2.50 14.30
C LYS A 102 -21.38 1.01 14.45
N ILE A 103 -21.60 0.31 13.33
CA ILE A 103 -21.77 -1.15 13.27
C ILE A 103 -20.51 -1.84 13.80
N ALA A 104 -19.33 -1.48 13.30
CA ALA A 104 -18.07 -2.07 13.76
C ALA A 104 -17.86 -1.86 15.27
N LYS A 105 -18.05 -0.63 15.77
CA LYS A 105 -17.92 -0.30 17.20
C LYS A 105 -18.92 -1.05 18.08
N LYS A 106 -20.19 -1.11 17.65
CA LYS A 106 -21.24 -1.89 18.32
C LYS A 106 -20.85 -3.36 18.35
N GLY A 107 -20.27 -3.87 17.27
CA GLY A 107 -19.80 -5.26 17.17
C GLY A 107 -18.76 -5.50 18.25
N PHE A 108 -17.66 -4.75 18.20
CA PHE A 108 -16.60 -4.89 19.21
C PHE A 108 -17.05 -4.64 20.64
N SER A 109 -18.13 -3.88 20.90
CA SER A 109 -18.67 -3.73 22.26
C SER A 109 -19.23 -5.03 22.86
N TYR A 110 -19.64 -5.98 22.02
CA TYR A 110 -20.04 -7.34 22.42
C TYR A 110 -18.85 -8.33 22.42
N SER A 111 -17.69 -7.93 21.90
CA SER A 111 -16.50 -8.76 21.89
C SER A 111 -15.78 -8.64 23.23
N GLU A 112 -16.02 -9.60 24.12
CA GLU A 112 -15.13 -9.83 25.26
C GLU A 112 -13.93 -10.64 24.77
N SER A 113 -13.03 -9.99 24.01
CA SER A 113 -11.72 -10.61 23.72
C SER A 113 -10.87 -10.59 24.98
N SER A 114 -10.40 -11.77 25.38
CA SER A 114 -9.49 -11.99 26.50
C SER A 114 -8.08 -11.45 26.24
N GLY A 115 -7.74 -11.11 24.99
CA GLY A 115 -6.42 -10.62 24.57
C GLY A 115 -6.43 -9.27 23.86
N GLY A 116 -5.26 -8.86 23.37
CA GLY A 116 -5.04 -7.58 22.68
C GLY A 116 -5.74 -7.40 21.33
N ALA A 117 -6.23 -8.48 20.70
CA ALA A 117 -6.85 -8.44 19.38
C ALA A 117 -8.28 -9.01 19.39
N SER A 118 -9.19 -8.37 18.65
CA SER A 118 -10.57 -8.84 18.45
C SER A 118 -10.89 -8.93 16.95
N ILE A 119 -11.68 -9.93 16.55
CA ILE A 119 -12.06 -10.19 15.16
C ILE A 119 -13.60 -10.24 15.06
N LEU A 120 -14.16 -9.51 14.12
CA LEU A 120 -15.59 -9.54 13.78
C LEU A 120 -15.75 -10.02 12.34
N ASP A 121 -16.34 -11.20 12.15
CA ASP A 121 -16.59 -11.75 10.82
C ASP A 121 -17.85 -11.14 10.19
N LEU A 122 -17.64 -10.48 9.05
CA LEU A 122 -18.69 -9.80 8.29
C LEU A 122 -19.41 -10.75 7.34
N HIS A 123 -18.87 -11.94 7.08
CA HIS A 123 -19.50 -12.92 6.20
C HIS A 123 -20.69 -13.58 6.90
N SER A 124 -20.47 -14.08 8.11
CA SER A 124 -21.49 -14.74 8.93
C SER A 124 -22.35 -13.76 9.75
N GLY A 125 -21.90 -12.51 9.92
CA GLY A 125 -22.53 -11.55 10.83
C GLY A 125 -22.40 -11.96 12.29
N THR A 126 -21.45 -12.87 12.60
CA THR A 126 -21.21 -13.39 13.94
C THR A 126 -19.97 -12.78 14.57
N ILE A 127 -20.01 -12.59 15.89
CA ILE A 127 -18.86 -12.13 16.68
C ILE A 127 -18.44 -13.19 17.69
N SER A 128 -17.14 -13.32 17.93
CA SER A 128 -16.62 -14.14 19.02
C SER A 128 -16.76 -13.39 20.37
N GLN A 129 -17.48 -14.00 21.31
CA GLN A 129 -17.59 -13.61 22.71
C GLN A 129 -17.13 -14.79 23.57
N GLY A 130 -15.90 -14.75 24.10
CA GLY A 130 -15.30 -15.92 24.75
C GLY A 130 -15.23 -17.15 23.82
N GLU A 131 -15.86 -18.25 24.22
CA GLU A 131 -15.96 -19.50 23.42
C GLU A 131 -17.22 -19.56 22.51
N HIS A 132 -18.05 -18.52 22.47
CA HIS A 132 -19.33 -18.52 21.75
C HIS A 132 -19.38 -17.49 20.62
N PHE A 133 -20.19 -17.78 19.59
CA PHE A 133 -20.46 -16.87 18.47
C PHE A 133 -21.87 -16.28 18.56
N VAL A 134 -21.98 -14.95 18.58
CA VAL A 134 -23.28 -14.23 18.64
C VAL A 134 -23.59 -13.60 17.28
N ASN A 135 -24.78 -13.89 16.73
CA ASN A 135 -25.26 -13.26 15.49
C ASN A 135 -25.82 -11.87 15.81
N LEU A 136 -25.14 -10.82 15.34
CA LEU A 136 -25.43 -9.43 15.74
C LEU A 136 -26.18 -8.62 14.65
N TYR A 137 -26.30 -9.11 13.40
CA TYR A 137 -26.28 -8.17 12.27
C TYR A 137 -27.27 -8.38 11.10
N ALA A 138 -28.48 -8.92 11.29
CA ALA A 138 -29.42 -9.11 10.16
C ALA A 138 -29.80 -7.81 9.39
N GLN A 139 -30.13 -6.71 10.07
CA GLN A 139 -30.55 -5.45 9.41
C GLN A 139 -29.38 -4.59 8.90
N GLU A 140 -28.25 -4.63 9.60
CA GLU A 140 -27.06 -3.81 9.33
C GLU A 140 -26.15 -4.45 8.27
N TYR A 141 -26.33 -5.74 7.98
CA TYR A 141 -25.70 -6.47 6.86
C TYR A 141 -26.03 -5.87 5.49
N ALA A 142 -27.24 -5.33 5.32
CA ALA A 142 -27.66 -4.71 4.04
C ALA A 142 -26.76 -3.53 3.65
N LEU A 143 -26.34 -2.72 4.62
CA LEU A 143 -25.41 -1.60 4.39
C LEU A 143 -24.03 -2.11 3.97
N TYR A 144 -23.51 -3.10 4.69
CA TYR A 144 -22.23 -3.72 4.34
C TYR A 144 -22.28 -4.35 2.93
N ALA A 145 -23.32 -5.12 2.63
CA ALA A 145 -23.50 -5.74 1.32
C ALA A 145 -23.59 -4.70 0.18
N LYS A 146 -24.28 -3.58 0.43
CA LYS A 146 -24.31 -2.44 -0.50
C LYS A 146 -22.90 -1.90 -0.77
N ILE A 147 -22.18 -1.53 0.29
CA ILE A 147 -20.84 -0.92 0.17
C ILE A 147 -19.85 -1.89 -0.48
N LYS A 148 -19.91 -3.16 -0.10
CA LYS A 148 -19.17 -4.26 -0.71
C LYS A 148 -19.35 -4.28 -2.23
N ASN A 149 -20.60 -4.21 -2.70
CA ASN A 149 -20.92 -4.24 -4.11
C ASN A 149 -20.47 -2.97 -4.84
N VAL A 150 -20.57 -1.79 -4.21
CA VAL A 150 -20.06 -0.53 -4.76
C VAL A 150 -18.54 -0.59 -4.96
N VAL A 151 -17.79 -1.03 -3.94
CA VAL A 151 -16.33 -1.18 -4.04
C VAL A 151 -15.96 -2.21 -5.11
N LYS A 152 -16.63 -3.36 -5.11
CA LYS A 152 -16.42 -4.42 -6.11
C LYS A 152 -16.65 -3.89 -7.54
N ALA A 153 -17.72 -3.15 -7.76
CA ALA A 153 -18.05 -2.57 -9.05
C ALA A 153 -17.02 -1.54 -9.52
N GLU A 154 -16.56 -0.64 -8.65
CA GLU A 154 -15.54 0.36 -9.02
C GLU A 154 -14.17 -0.29 -9.29
N VAL A 155 -13.78 -1.32 -8.52
CA VAL A 155 -12.55 -2.09 -8.79
C VAL A 155 -12.65 -2.79 -10.14
N ALA A 156 -13.75 -3.50 -10.41
CA ALA A 156 -13.97 -4.20 -11.67
C ALA A 156 -13.95 -3.24 -12.86
N LYS A 157 -14.67 -2.12 -12.76
CA LYS A 157 -14.66 -1.05 -13.77
C LYS A 157 -13.27 -0.45 -13.96
N HIS A 158 -12.57 -0.15 -12.86
CA HIS A 158 -11.27 0.48 -12.94
C HIS A 158 -10.28 -0.42 -13.66
N PHE A 159 -10.18 -1.69 -13.27
CA PHE A 159 -9.17 -2.63 -13.78
C PHE A 159 -9.64 -3.47 -14.98
N GLN A 160 -10.87 -3.24 -15.44
CA GLN A 160 -11.50 -3.94 -16.57
C GLN A 160 -11.56 -5.46 -16.34
N ILE A 161 -12.04 -5.83 -15.15
CA ILE A 161 -12.29 -7.21 -14.74
C ILE A 161 -13.80 -7.45 -14.87
N ASP A 162 -14.22 -8.66 -15.23
CA ASP A 162 -15.64 -9.03 -15.18
C ASP A 162 -16.12 -8.97 -13.71
N PRO A 163 -17.09 -8.12 -13.36
CA PRO A 163 -17.61 -8.01 -11.99
C PRO A 163 -18.06 -9.36 -11.42
N GLU A 164 -18.60 -10.26 -12.24
CA GLU A 164 -19.09 -11.56 -11.75
C GLU A 164 -17.95 -12.53 -11.41
N SER A 165 -16.75 -12.27 -11.93
CA SER A 165 -15.54 -13.06 -11.68
C SER A 165 -14.69 -12.52 -10.52
N LEU A 166 -15.06 -11.37 -9.95
CA LEU A 166 -14.37 -10.74 -8.83
C LEU A 166 -14.99 -11.18 -7.50
N TYR A 167 -14.21 -11.83 -6.65
CA TYR A 167 -14.64 -12.31 -5.34
C TYR A 167 -13.81 -11.66 -4.24
N LEU A 168 -14.43 -11.43 -3.08
CA LEU A 168 -13.70 -11.07 -1.87
C LEU A 168 -13.05 -12.32 -1.28
N SER A 169 -11.84 -12.16 -0.76
CA SER A 169 -11.18 -13.20 0.02
C SER A 169 -12.04 -13.60 1.21
N HIS A 170 -12.20 -14.90 1.43
CA HIS A 170 -12.91 -15.41 2.59
C HIS A 170 -11.92 -15.89 3.67
N PRO A 171 -12.13 -15.56 4.96
CA PRO A 171 -13.20 -14.71 5.51
C PRO A 171 -12.88 -13.20 5.38
N THR A 172 -13.92 -12.37 5.42
CA THR A 172 -13.79 -10.91 5.52
C THR A 172 -14.13 -10.45 6.92
N PHE A 173 -13.18 -9.83 7.62
CA PHE A 173 -13.37 -9.42 9.02
C PHE A 173 -12.91 -8.00 9.29
N PHE A 174 -13.51 -7.37 10.31
CA PHE A 174 -12.88 -6.24 10.97
C PHE A 174 -11.96 -6.75 12.07
N SER A 175 -10.79 -6.13 12.20
CA SER A 175 -9.89 -6.34 13.33
C SER A 175 -9.83 -5.09 14.21
N GLN A 176 -9.82 -5.30 15.52
CA GLN A 176 -9.52 -4.26 16.49
C GLN A 176 -8.27 -4.68 17.27
N ILE A 177 -7.28 -3.80 17.33
CA ILE A 177 -6.06 -3.98 18.11
C ILE A 177 -6.09 -3.01 19.28
N THR A 178 -5.87 -3.52 20.48
CA THR A 178 -5.81 -2.77 21.74
C THR A 178 -4.44 -2.97 22.40
N ALA A 179 -4.15 -2.16 23.41
CA ALA A 179 -2.89 -2.25 24.16
C ALA A 179 -2.89 -3.35 25.25
N ARG A 180 -3.95 -4.17 25.34
CA ARG A 180 -3.98 -5.29 26.29
C ARG A 180 -2.94 -6.35 25.88
N PRO A 181 -2.23 -6.96 26.84
CA PRO A 181 -1.33 -8.06 26.54
C PRO A 181 -2.08 -9.21 25.85
N ALA A 182 -1.34 -9.94 25.01
CA ALA A 182 -1.83 -11.13 24.31
C ALA A 182 -1.95 -12.33 25.27
#